data_AF-A0A849PX18-F1
#
_entry.id   AF-A0A849PX18-F1
#
_cell.length_a   1.000
_cell.length_b   1.000
_cell.length_c   1.000
_cell.angle_alpha   90.00
_cell.angle_beta   90.00
_cell.angle_gamma   90.00
#
_symmetry.space_group_name_H-M   'P 1'
#
loop_
_entity.id
_entity.type
_entity.pdbx_description
1 polymer ?
#
loop_
_entity_poly.entity_id
_entity_poly.type
_entity_poly.pdbx_seq_one_letter_code
_entity_poly.pdbx_strand_id
1 'polypeptide(L)'
;IIDVEADCMEMHCAFCGVMYDGNQKAAERIADKKFKVPVLPYTQLLGLAMGLDPYEDLGFKLNRVKAKDLLAKLEEVGSES
;
A
#
# COMPACT_ATOMS: atom_id res chain seq x y z
N ILE A 1 11.21 3.99 6.41
CA ILE A 1 10.39 3.84 5.19
C ILE A 1 10.75 4.92 4.19
N ILE A 2 10.54 6.19 4.52
CA ILE A 2 10.94 7.30 3.64
C ILE A 2 12.45 7.33 3.43
N ASP A 3 13.22 7.14 4.51
CA ASP A 3 14.68 7.18 4.43
C ASP A 3 15.29 5.89 3.82
N VAL A 4 14.46 4.88 3.54
CA VAL A 4 14.88 3.62 2.90
C VAL A 4 14.20 3.41 1.54
N GLU A 5 13.57 4.47 1.00
CA GLU A 5 12.97 4.51 -0.34
C GLU A 5 12.00 3.35 -0.66
N ALA A 6 11.26 2.87 0.35
CA ALA A 6 10.28 1.81 0.16
C ALA A 6 8.97 2.33 -0.45
N ASP A 7 8.42 1.62 -1.45
CA ASP A 7 7.21 2.02 -2.18
C ASP A 7 5.91 1.80 -1.39
N CYS A 8 5.90 0.86 -0.45
CA CYS A 8 4.75 0.57 0.41
C CYS A 8 5.18 -0.08 1.74
N MET A 9 4.22 -0.19 2.67
CA MET A 9 4.35 -1.01 3.87
C MET A 9 3.51 -2.28 3.72
N GLU A 10 4.16 -3.42 3.79
CA GLU A 10 3.48 -4.70 4.01
C GLU A 10 3.06 -4.82 5.48
N MET A 11 1.87 -5.38 5.72
CA MET A 11 1.37 -5.67 7.06
C MET A 11 0.80 -7.09 7.11
N HIS A 12 1.55 -8.01 7.70
CA HIS A 12 1.10 -9.39 7.92
C HIS A 12 -0.05 -9.48 8.94
N CYS A 13 -0.08 -8.58 9.92
CA CYS A 13 -1.13 -8.50 10.92
C CYS A 13 -2.28 -7.63 10.42
N ALA A 14 -3.46 -8.22 10.27
CA ALA A 14 -4.66 -7.53 9.79
C ALA A 14 -4.99 -6.28 10.62
N PHE A 15 -4.88 -6.37 11.95
CA PHE A 15 -5.15 -5.24 12.83
C PHE A 15 -4.11 -4.12 12.70
N CYS A 16 -2.83 -4.47 12.53
CA CYS A 16 -1.79 -3.49 12.25
C CYS A 16 -2.07 -2.75 10.94
N GLY A 17 -2.51 -3.46 9.89
CA GLY A 17 -2.94 -2.85 8.64
C GLY A 17 -4.03 -1.79 8.85
N VAL A 18 -5.08 -2.12 9.60
CA VAL A 18 -6.16 -1.17 9.94
C VAL A 18 -5.63 0.04 10.70
N MET A 19 -4.73 -0.18 11.67
CA MET A 19 -4.19 0.91 12.49
C MET A 19 -3.29 1.85 11.68
N TYR A 20 -2.38 1.31 10.87
CA TYR A 20 -1.45 2.13 10.08
C TYR A 20 -2.14 2.85 8.92
N ASP A 21 -3.07 2.19 8.20
CA ASP A 21 -3.84 2.84 7.13
C ASP A 21 -4.86 3.86 7.71
N GLY A 22 -5.53 3.47 8.79
CA GLY A 22 -6.53 4.27 9.50
C GLY A 22 -6.01 5.60 10.03
N ASN A 23 -4.83 5.55 10.67
CA ASN A 23 -4.29 6.66 11.45
C ASN A 23 -3.21 7.47 10.73
N GLN A 24 -2.83 7.14 9.48
CA GLN A 24 -1.72 7.81 8.81
C GLN A 24 -1.88 9.33 8.77
N LYS A 25 -3.08 9.84 8.45
CA LYS A 25 -3.35 11.29 8.46
C LYS A 25 -3.18 11.94 9.84
N ALA A 26 -3.51 11.23 10.92
CA ALA A 26 -3.31 11.73 12.28
C ALA A 26 -1.81 11.75 12.62
N ALA A 27 -1.09 10.69 12.28
CA ALA A 27 0.35 10.62 12.45
C ALA A 27 1.09 11.72 11.67
N GLU A 28 0.68 12.00 10.43
CA GLU A 28 1.24 13.09 9.61
C GLU A 28 1.10 14.47 10.28
N ARG A 29 -0.03 14.73 10.97
CA ARG A 29 -0.24 15.99 11.69
C ARG A 29 0.63 16.10 12.93
N ILE A 30 0.80 15.00 13.67
CA ILE A 30 1.62 14.97 14.89
C ILE A 30 3.10 15.14 14.53
N ALA A 31 3.55 14.50 13.45
CA ALA A 31 4.93 14.53 13.00
C ALA A 31 5.28 15.75 12.12
N ASP A 32 4.29 16.59 11.78
CA ASP A 32 4.39 17.65 10.77
C ASP A 32 5.11 17.21 9.48
N LYS A 33 4.81 15.99 9.04
CA LYS A 33 5.48 15.32 7.91
C LYS A 33 4.46 14.55 7.10
N LYS A 34 4.56 14.64 5.77
CA LYS A 34 3.76 13.82 4.85
C LYS A 34 4.44 12.49 4.60
N PHE A 35 3.69 11.41 4.81
CA PHE A 35 4.18 10.05 4.55
C PHE A 35 3.66 9.55 3.21
N LYS A 36 2.34 9.64 3.00
CA LYS A 36 1.65 9.11 1.80
C LYS A 36 2.09 7.69 1.40
N VAL A 37 2.41 6.85 2.39
CA VAL A 37 2.88 5.48 2.14
C VAL A 37 1.68 4.53 2.12
N PRO A 38 1.40 3.84 1.00
CA PRO A 38 0.37 2.82 0.97
C PRO A 38 0.65 1.70 1.96
N VAL A 39 -0.38 1.26 2.68
CA VAL A 39 -0.31 0.10 3.57
C VAL A 39 -1.06 -1.04 2.92
N LEU A 40 -0.37 -2.15 2.67
CA LEU A 40 -0.93 -3.34 2.04
C LEU A 40 -0.94 -4.49 3.05
N PRO A 41 -2.12 -5.05 3.39
CA PRO A 41 -2.20 -6.37 3.99
C PRO A 41 -1.45 -7.39 3.12
N TYR A 42 -0.79 -8.36 3.75
CA TYR A 42 -0.04 -9.42 3.05
C TYR A 42 -0.82 -10.05 1.89
N THR A 43 -2.12 -10.29 2.07
CA THR A 43 -2.98 -10.91 1.07
C THR A 43 -3.18 -10.06 -0.19
N GLN A 44 -3.20 -8.72 -0.07
CA GLN A 44 -3.24 -7.83 -1.23
C GLN A 44 -1.93 -7.94 -2.03
N LEU A 45 -0.79 -7.93 -1.34
CA LEU A 45 0.51 -8.06 -2.00
C LEU A 45 0.66 -9.43 -2.69
N LEU A 46 0.28 -10.51 -2.01
CA LEU A 46 0.30 -11.86 -2.57
C LEU A 46 -0.62 -11.97 -3.78
N GLY A 47 -1.82 -11.40 -3.70
CA GLY A 47 -2.77 -11.42 -4.82
C GLY A 47 -2.26 -10.68 -6.05
N LEU A 48 -1.58 -9.54 -5.87
CA LEU A 48 -0.92 -8.83 -6.96
C LEU A 48 0.15 -9.71 -7.63
N ALA A 49 0.97 -10.40 -6.82
CA ALA A 49 1.99 -11.32 -7.33
C ALA A 49 1.39 -12.53 -8.09
N MET A 50 0.15 -12.91 -7.77
CA MET A 50 -0.60 -13.96 -8.46
C MET A 50 -1.33 -13.46 -9.72
N GLY A 51 -1.24 -12.16 -10.06
CA GLY A 51 -1.90 -11.56 -11.22
C GLY A 51 -3.41 -11.30 -11.03
N LEU A 52 -3.88 -11.20 -9.80
CA LEU A 52 -5.27 -10.84 -9.50
C LEU A 52 -5.52 -9.34 -9.71
N ASP A 53 -6.75 -8.97 -10.07
CA ASP A 53 -7.09 -7.57 -10.33
C ASP A 53 -7.05 -6.74 -9.02
N PRO A 54 -6.30 -5.63 -8.96
CA PRO A 54 -6.17 -4.83 -7.74
C PRO A 54 -7.50 -4.31 -7.19
N TYR A 55 -8.45 -4.01 -8.07
CA TYR A 55 -9.66 -3.27 -7.72
C TYR A 55 -10.87 -4.19 -7.54
N GLU A 56 -11.02 -5.17 -8.42
CA GLU A 56 -12.14 -6.11 -8.44
C GLU A 56 -11.89 -7.30 -7.52
N ASP A 57 -10.66 -7.84 -7.46
CA ASP A 57 -10.34 -9.00 -6.62
C ASP A 57 -9.75 -8.61 -5.25
N LEU A 58 -8.88 -7.59 -5.21
CA LEU A 58 -8.06 -7.28 -4.02
C LEU A 58 -8.56 -6.09 -3.20
N GLY A 59 -9.58 -5.37 -3.67
CA GLY A 59 -10.25 -4.34 -2.89
C GLY A 59 -9.41 -3.08 -2.62
N PHE A 60 -8.46 -2.71 -3.49
CA PHE A 60 -7.62 -1.50 -3.33
C PHE A 60 -8.43 -0.19 -3.24
N LYS A 61 -9.70 -0.20 -3.66
CA LYS A 61 -10.64 0.93 -3.46
C LYS A 61 -10.85 1.25 -1.97
N LEU A 62 -10.71 0.27 -1.08
CA LEU A 62 -10.95 0.38 0.36
C LEU A 62 -9.77 0.96 1.14
N ASN A 63 -8.55 0.90 0.59
CA ASN A 63 -7.36 1.46 1.24
C ASN A 63 -7.54 2.99 1.39
N ARG A 64 -7.27 3.52 2.59
CA ARG A 64 -7.39 4.96 2.87
C ARG A 64 -6.27 5.73 2.19
N VAL A 65 -5.06 5.18 2.21
CA VAL A 65 -3.93 5.70 1.43
C VAL A 65 -3.90 4.98 0.09
N LYS A 66 -4.04 5.74 -0.99
CA LYS A 66 -4.18 5.18 -2.34
C LYS A 66 -2.82 4.70 -2.86
N ALA A 67 -2.76 3.46 -3.32
CA ALA A 67 -1.56 2.83 -3.87
C ALA A 67 -1.40 3.06 -5.39
N LYS A 68 -1.84 4.21 -5.92
CA LYS A 68 -1.86 4.46 -7.38
C LYS A 68 -0.46 4.38 -8.01
N ASP A 69 0.50 5.05 -7.38
CA ASP A 69 1.87 5.13 -7.89
C ASP A 69 2.57 3.77 -7.81
N LEU A 70 2.28 2.99 -6.75
CA LEU A 70 2.74 1.62 -6.62
C LEU A 70 2.19 0.72 -7.74
N LEU A 71 0.88 0.78 -8.00
CA LEU A 71 0.25 -0.04 -9.03
C LEU A 71 0.80 0.29 -10.42
N ALA A 72 0.96 1.58 -10.75
CA ALA A 72 1.57 2.01 -12.00
C ALA A 72 3.01 1.47 -12.16
N LYS A 73 3.81 1.53 -11.09
CA LYS A 73 5.18 0.98 -11.09
C LYS A 73 5.19 -0.53 -11.30
N LEU A 74 4.24 -1.27 -10.74
CA LEU A 74 4.14 -2.73 -10.93
C LEU A 74 3.69 -3.11 -12.35
N GLU A 75 2.81 -2.31 -12.97
CA GLU A 75 2.43 -2.49 -14.39
C GLU A 75 3.63 -2.30 -15.32
N GLU A 76 4.48 -1.30 -15.06
CA GLU A 76 5.73 -1.09 -15.81
C GLU A 76 6.68 -2.29 -15.70
N VAL A 77 6.95 -2.76 -14.48
CA VAL A 77 7.84 -3.92 -14.24
C VAL A 77 7.29 -5.22 -14.83
N GLY A 78 5.97 -5.42 -14.78
CA GLY A 78 5.32 -6.61 -15.34
C GLY A 78 5.34 -6.67 -16.87
N SER A 79 5.54 -5.53 -17.55
CA SER A 79 5.62 -5.45 -19.02
C SER A 79 7.00 -5.79 -19.59
N GLU A 80 8.02 -5.88 -18.74
CA GLU A 80 9.41 -6.21 -19.11
C GLU A 80 9.76 -7.70 -18.90
N SER A 81 8.80 -8.53 -18.46
CA SER A 81 8.97 -9.97 -18.18
C SER A 81 8.24 -10.89 -19.15
#